data_AF-T0ZM78-F1
#
_entry.id   AF-T0ZM78-F1
#
_cell.length_a   1.000
_cell.length_b   1.000
_cell.length_c   1.000
_cell.angle_alpha   90.00
_cell.angle_beta   90.00
_cell.angle_gamma   90.00
#
_symmetry.space_group_name_H-M   'P 1'
#
loop_
_entity.id
_entity.type
_entity.pdbx_description
1 polymer ?
#
loop_
_entity_poly.entity_id
_entity_poly.type
_entity_poly.pdbx_seq_one_letter_code
_entity_poly.pdbx_strand_id
1 'polypeptide(L)'
;VPDEGRQEKIERLQRTPIEQKESFKWLCASRDARQHTPPGCKVVMLCDREGDVYEHLLELREHRGSYVIRARCDRVLAPEENEGSERMREALAAAEELGTMEVTVPGNGKRKTRTATVGIKVARVTLKPPQRRGQAKDACSSEDITVRLVGATETSSPPQGEAAISWVLLTDLRVPDFEAAKEKVLWYSQ
;
A
#
# COMPACT_ATOMS: atom_id res chain seq x y z
N VAL A 1 7.29 29.33 5.44
CA VAL A 1 6.22 28.84 4.52
C VAL A 1 4.91 29.12 5.23
N PRO A 2 3.95 29.83 4.63
CA PRO A 2 2.67 30.10 5.29
C PRO A 2 2.01 28.77 5.68
N ASP A 3 1.29 28.77 6.80
CA ASP A 3 0.56 27.60 7.29
C ASP A 3 -0.65 27.38 6.37
N GLU A 4 -0.41 26.65 5.28
CA GLU A 4 -1.43 26.33 4.27
C GLU A 4 -2.50 25.41 4.88
N GLY A 5 -3.76 25.74 4.67
CA GLY A 5 -4.87 24.92 5.16
C GLY A 5 -4.84 23.51 4.55
N ARG A 6 -5.31 22.50 5.29
CA ARG A 6 -5.35 21.10 4.81
C ARG A 6 -6.05 20.96 3.46
N GLN A 7 -7.15 21.70 3.25
CA GLN A 7 -7.93 21.67 2.02
C GLN A 7 -7.16 22.29 0.85
N GLU A 8 -6.55 23.45 1.05
CA GLU A 8 -5.71 24.13 0.06
C GLU A 8 -4.53 23.25 -0.36
N LYS A 9 -3.89 22.59 0.61
CA LYS A 9 -2.82 21.61 0.35
C LYS A 9 -3.31 20.44 -0.52
N ILE A 10 -4.50 19.90 -0.27
CA ILE A 10 -5.08 18.82 -1.09
C ILE A 10 -5.34 19.31 -2.51
N GLU A 11 -5.97 20.48 -2.66
CA GLU A 11 -6.28 21.04 -3.98
C GLU A 11 -5.03 21.37 -4.79
N ARG A 12 -3.99 21.93 -4.14
CA ARG A 12 -2.69 22.13 -4.76
C ARG A 12 -2.12 20.81 -5.25
N LEU A 13 -2.04 19.79 -4.39
CA LEU A 13 -1.50 18.47 -4.75
C LEU A 13 -2.32 17.76 -5.84
N GLN A 14 -3.62 18.03 -5.95
CA GLN A 14 -4.45 17.54 -7.05
C GLN A 14 -4.11 18.19 -8.40
N ARG A 15 -3.51 19.39 -8.40
CA ARG A 15 -3.09 20.14 -9.59
C ARG A 15 -1.61 19.99 -9.94
N THR A 16 -0.78 19.64 -8.96
CA THR A 16 0.66 19.44 -9.14
C THR A 16 0.92 18.09 -9.84
N PRO A 17 1.63 18.07 -10.99
CA PRO A 17 2.10 16.84 -11.62
C PRO A 17 2.97 15.99 -10.69
N ILE A 18 3.10 14.68 -10.96
CA ILE A 18 3.84 13.80 -10.05
C ILE A 18 5.32 14.19 -9.96
N GLU A 19 5.92 14.64 -11.06
CA GLU A 19 7.33 15.04 -11.21
C GLU A 19 7.73 16.20 -10.30
N GLN A 20 6.76 17.03 -9.91
CA GLN A 20 6.99 18.18 -9.04
C GLN A 20 6.74 17.86 -7.56
N LYS A 21 6.33 16.63 -7.23
CA LYS A 21 6.09 16.18 -5.86
C LYS A 21 7.32 15.46 -5.33
N GLU A 22 7.57 15.58 -4.03
CA GLU A 22 8.61 14.80 -3.34
C GLU A 22 8.40 13.28 -3.53
N SER A 23 7.14 12.84 -3.61
CA SER A 23 6.78 11.44 -3.86
C SER A 23 7.28 10.88 -5.20
N PHE A 24 7.74 11.73 -6.13
CA PHE A 24 8.39 11.29 -7.36
C PHE A 24 9.65 10.45 -7.11
N LYS A 25 10.28 10.62 -5.93
CA LYS A 25 11.43 9.81 -5.48
C LYS A 25 11.21 8.30 -5.62
N TRP A 26 9.97 7.83 -5.44
CA TRP A 26 9.61 6.41 -5.56
C TRP A 26 9.62 5.91 -7.01
N LEU A 27 9.19 6.74 -7.96
CA LEU A 27 9.27 6.42 -9.39
C LEU A 27 10.73 6.40 -9.85
N CYS A 28 11.54 7.36 -9.42
CA CYS A 28 12.99 7.34 -9.69
C CYS A 28 13.65 6.08 -9.12
N ALA A 29 13.38 5.75 -7.86
CA ALA A 29 13.97 4.57 -7.21
C ALA A 29 13.60 3.25 -7.91
N SER A 30 12.34 3.11 -8.36
CA SER A 30 11.92 1.91 -9.11
C SER A 30 12.54 1.83 -10.50
N ARG A 31 12.71 2.96 -11.20
CA ARG A 31 13.44 3.05 -12.48
C ARG A 31 14.92 2.70 -12.30
N ASP A 32 15.58 3.26 -11.31
CA ASP A 32 16.98 3.01 -11.00
C ASP A 32 17.19 1.53 -10.63
N ALA A 33 16.32 0.97 -9.78
CA ALA A 33 16.36 -0.44 -9.43
C ALA A 33 16.25 -1.33 -10.68
N ARG A 34 15.30 -1.05 -11.56
CA ARG A 34 15.14 -1.78 -12.83
C ARG A 34 16.39 -1.69 -13.70
N GLN A 35 16.95 -0.49 -13.87
CA GLN A 35 18.13 -0.27 -14.72
C GLN A 35 19.36 -1.06 -14.27
N HIS A 36 19.55 -1.19 -12.96
CA HIS A 36 20.73 -1.84 -12.38
C HIS A 36 20.51 -3.32 -12.04
N THR A 37 19.29 -3.84 -12.22
CA THR A 37 18.98 -5.24 -11.96
C THR A 37 19.48 -6.12 -13.10
N PRO A 38 20.31 -7.15 -12.83
CA PRO A 38 20.74 -8.09 -13.86
C PRO A 38 19.55 -8.84 -14.48
N PRO A 39 19.63 -9.21 -15.77
CA PRO A 39 18.60 -10.04 -16.41
C PRO A 39 18.37 -11.34 -15.63
N GLY A 40 17.10 -11.70 -15.44
CA GLY A 40 16.68 -12.91 -14.72
C GLY A 40 16.54 -12.76 -13.20
N CYS A 41 16.98 -11.64 -12.62
CA CYS A 41 16.69 -11.33 -11.22
C CYS A 41 15.28 -10.78 -11.05
N LYS A 42 14.56 -11.28 -10.04
CA LYS A 42 13.27 -10.72 -9.62
C LYS A 42 13.52 -9.74 -8.47
N VAL A 43 13.11 -8.48 -8.66
CA VAL A 43 13.15 -7.45 -7.62
C VAL A 43 11.76 -7.24 -7.06
N VAL A 44 11.68 -7.18 -5.73
CA VAL A 44 10.47 -6.81 -5.00
C VAL A 44 10.74 -5.54 -4.22
N MET A 45 10.02 -4.47 -4.56
CA MET A 45 10.11 -3.18 -3.87
C MET A 45 9.33 -3.25 -2.56
N LEU A 46 10.02 -3.06 -1.43
CA LEU A 46 9.38 -2.92 -0.12
C LEU A 46 9.27 -1.44 0.22
N CYS A 47 8.06 -0.92 0.42
CA CYS A 47 7.86 0.49 0.76
C CYS A 47 6.91 0.66 1.94
N ASP A 48 7.18 1.68 2.75
CA ASP A 48 6.28 2.10 3.80
C ASP A 48 5.08 2.89 3.25
N ARG A 49 4.38 3.59 4.16
CA ARG A 49 3.20 4.40 3.83
C ARG A 49 3.49 5.54 2.85
N GLU A 50 4.72 6.03 2.75
CA GLU A 50 5.05 7.09 1.80
C GLU A 50 5.11 6.57 0.36
N GLY A 51 5.37 5.27 0.17
CA GLY A 51 5.40 4.62 -1.15
C GLY A 51 4.03 4.34 -1.76
N ASP A 52 2.94 4.52 -1.00
CA ASP A 52 1.55 4.36 -1.47
C ASP A 52 1.12 5.55 -2.35
N VAL A 53 1.69 5.59 -3.55
CA VAL A 53 1.45 6.60 -4.60
C VAL A 53 0.87 5.87 -5.81
N TYR A 54 -0.23 6.38 -6.36
CA TYR A 54 -0.91 5.66 -7.45
C TYR A 54 -0.04 5.55 -8.70
N GLU A 55 0.64 6.64 -9.04
CA GLU A 55 1.60 6.73 -10.14
C GLU A 55 2.78 5.76 -9.97
N HIS A 56 3.18 5.48 -8.72
CA HIS A 56 4.21 4.48 -8.45
C HIS A 56 3.71 3.05 -8.71
N LEU A 57 2.46 2.73 -8.34
CA LEU A 57 1.85 1.43 -8.64
C LEU A 57 1.70 1.21 -10.15
N LEU A 58 1.34 2.26 -10.90
CA LEU A 58 1.26 2.23 -12.37
C LEU A 58 2.62 1.93 -13.00
N GLU A 59 3.65 2.69 -12.61
CA GLU A 59 5.03 2.51 -13.10
C GLU A 59 5.52 1.07 -12.85
N LEU A 60 5.31 0.55 -11.64
CA LEU A 60 5.67 -0.82 -11.29
C LEU A 60 4.92 -1.84 -12.15
N ARG A 61 3.63 -1.64 -12.40
CA ARG A 61 2.82 -2.51 -13.28
C ARG A 61 3.35 -2.50 -14.72
N GLU A 62 3.60 -1.33 -15.30
CA GLU A 62 4.09 -1.18 -16.68
C GLU A 62 5.45 -1.83 -16.89
N HIS A 63 6.30 -1.76 -15.87
CA HIS A 63 7.63 -2.35 -15.89
C HIS A 63 7.68 -3.78 -15.37
N ARG A 64 6.54 -4.38 -14.99
CA ARG A 64 6.44 -5.71 -14.38
C ARG A 64 7.33 -5.86 -13.13
N GLY A 65 7.51 -4.76 -12.39
CA GLY A 65 8.19 -4.75 -11.10
C GLY A 65 7.26 -5.26 -10.01
N SER A 66 7.78 -6.14 -9.15
CA SER A 66 7.00 -6.63 -8.01
C SER A 66 7.15 -5.74 -6.80
N TYR A 67 6.15 -5.72 -5.91
CA TYR A 67 6.16 -4.84 -4.74
C TYR A 67 5.36 -5.38 -3.55
N VAL A 68 5.71 -4.90 -2.36
CA VAL A 68 4.90 -4.94 -1.14
C VAL A 68 4.93 -3.54 -0.52
N ILE A 69 3.83 -2.81 -0.65
CA ILE A 69 3.73 -1.40 -0.25
C ILE A 69 2.68 -1.27 0.83
N ARG A 70 3.02 -0.67 1.98
CA ARG A 70 2.02 -0.42 3.02
C ARG A 70 1.09 0.70 2.61
N ALA A 71 -0.21 0.41 2.55
CA ALA A 71 -1.22 1.41 2.26
C ALA A 71 -1.25 2.50 3.34
N ARG A 72 -1.32 3.74 2.86
CA ARG A 72 -1.52 4.97 3.64
C ARG A 72 -2.98 5.36 3.68
N CYS A 73 -3.69 5.23 2.56
CA CYS A 73 -5.09 5.62 2.44
C CYS A 73 -5.98 4.40 2.16
N ASP A 74 -7.23 4.51 2.59
CA ASP A 74 -8.28 3.59 2.19
C ASP A 74 -8.84 4.05 0.84
N ARG A 75 -8.39 3.39 -0.23
CA ARG A 75 -8.64 3.77 -1.63
C ARG A 75 -10.02 3.33 -2.06
N VAL A 76 -10.59 4.10 -2.98
CA VAL A 76 -11.86 3.78 -3.64
C VAL A 76 -11.61 2.68 -4.68
N LEU A 77 -12.52 1.72 -4.73
CA LEU A 77 -12.49 0.58 -5.63
C LEU A 77 -13.32 0.86 -6.89
N ALA A 78 -12.98 0.19 -7.99
CA ALA A 78 -13.76 0.21 -9.22
C ALA A 78 -15.08 -0.57 -9.02
N PRO A 79 -16.26 0.05 -9.22
CA PRO A 79 -17.54 -0.58 -8.85
C PRO A 79 -17.84 -1.90 -9.57
N GLU A 80 -17.43 -2.02 -10.84
CA GLU A 80 -17.77 -3.17 -11.69
C GLU A 80 -16.92 -4.41 -11.37
N GLU A 81 -15.76 -4.24 -10.75
CA GLU A 81 -14.79 -5.32 -10.53
C GLU A 81 -14.69 -5.76 -9.06
N ASN A 82 -15.42 -5.11 -8.14
CA ASN A 82 -15.30 -5.37 -6.71
C ASN A 82 -16.70 -5.60 -6.10
N GLU A 83 -17.15 -6.86 -6.10
CA GLU A 83 -18.46 -7.37 -5.68
C GLU A 83 -19.00 -6.74 -4.37
N GLY A 84 -19.61 -5.56 -4.48
CA GLY A 84 -20.24 -4.85 -3.36
C GLY A 84 -19.30 -4.15 -2.38
N SER A 85 -18.01 -3.99 -2.70
CA SER A 85 -17.06 -3.22 -1.87
C SER A 85 -16.67 -1.92 -2.56
N GLU A 86 -16.90 -0.78 -1.90
CA GLU A 86 -16.51 0.53 -2.43
C GLU A 86 -15.09 0.92 -2.01
N ARG A 87 -14.58 0.35 -0.91
CA ARG A 87 -13.26 0.66 -0.34
C ARG A 87 -12.45 -0.57 0.02
N MET A 88 -11.13 -0.41 0.07
CA MET A 88 -10.19 -1.49 0.42
C MET A 88 -10.48 -2.11 1.79
N ARG A 89 -10.83 -1.30 2.78
CA ARG A 89 -11.15 -1.79 4.13
C ARG A 89 -12.42 -2.62 4.18
N GLU A 90 -13.42 -2.29 3.36
CA GLU A 90 -14.66 -3.06 3.24
C GLU A 90 -14.38 -4.43 2.62
N ALA A 91 -13.59 -4.46 1.54
CA ALA A 91 -13.18 -5.70 0.90
C ALA A 91 -12.41 -6.62 1.88
N LEU A 92 -11.51 -6.07 2.69
CA LEU A 92 -10.82 -6.82 3.74
C LEU A 92 -11.74 -7.24 4.90
N ALA A 93 -12.74 -6.43 5.25
CA ALA A 93 -13.69 -6.78 6.29
C ALA A 93 -14.55 -7.98 5.87
N ALA A 94 -14.98 -8.01 4.61
CA ALA A 94 -15.75 -9.10 4.00
C ALA A 94 -14.93 -10.37 3.74
N ALA A 95 -13.61 -10.26 3.58
CA ALA A 95 -12.74 -11.41 3.36
C ALA A 95 -12.69 -12.37 4.56
N GLU A 96 -12.58 -13.66 4.28
CA GLU A 96 -12.35 -14.70 5.27
C GLU A 96 -10.95 -14.56 5.90
N GLU A 97 -10.85 -14.87 7.19
CA GLU A 97 -9.56 -14.94 7.86
C GLU A 97 -8.84 -16.24 7.49
N LEU A 98 -7.64 -16.12 6.93
CA LEU A 98 -6.82 -17.26 6.52
C LEU A 98 -6.09 -17.91 7.69
N GLY A 99 -5.87 -17.16 8.77
CA GLY A 99 -5.17 -17.61 9.97
C GLY A 99 -4.56 -16.45 10.76
N THR A 100 -3.86 -16.79 11.83
CA THR A 100 -3.18 -15.82 12.70
C THR A 100 -1.67 -16.06 12.74
N MET A 101 -0.90 -14.99 12.93
CA MET A 101 0.56 -15.08 13.14
C MET A 101 1.03 -14.09 14.19
N GLU A 102 2.20 -14.35 14.75
CA GLU A 102 2.88 -13.39 15.62
C GLU A 102 3.78 -12.46 14.80
N VAL A 103 3.71 -11.16 15.09
CA VAL A 103 4.61 -10.15 14.55
C VAL A 103 5.31 -9.40 15.68
N THR A 104 6.62 -9.18 15.52
CA THR A 104 7.38 -8.35 16.45
C THR A 104 7.23 -6.89 16.05
N VAL A 105 6.74 -6.07 16.97
CA VAL A 105 6.69 -4.62 16.82
C VAL A 105 7.94 -4.03 17.45
N PRO A 106 8.85 -3.42 16.66
CA PRO A 106 10.05 -2.82 17.22
C PRO A 106 9.69 -1.61 18.08
N GLY A 107 10.39 -1.44 19.21
CA GLY A 107 10.32 -0.21 20.00
C GLY A 107 10.71 1.03 19.20
N ASN A 108 10.27 2.21 19.63
CA ASN A 108 10.59 3.49 18.97
C ASN A 108 11.11 4.53 19.99
N GLY A 109 11.86 4.06 20.99
CA GLY A 109 12.36 4.86 22.11
C GLY A 109 11.30 5.19 23.17
N LYS A 110 10.04 5.40 22.76
CA LYS A 110 8.89 5.62 23.67
C LYS A 110 8.11 4.34 23.96
N ARG A 111 7.94 3.47 22.97
CA ARG A 111 7.28 2.15 23.14
C ARG A 111 8.31 1.04 23.32
N LYS A 112 7.99 0.06 24.16
CA LYS A 112 8.77 -1.17 24.29
C LYS A 112 8.54 -2.07 23.08
N THR A 113 9.54 -2.88 22.73
CA THR A 113 9.35 -3.96 21.77
C THR A 113 8.31 -4.94 22.35
N ARG A 114 7.36 -5.34 21.52
CA ARG A 114 6.32 -6.32 21.91
C ARG A 114 6.00 -7.26 20.76
N THR A 115 5.50 -8.44 21.11
CA THR A 115 4.90 -9.37 20.17
C THR A 115 3.40 -9.14 20.13
N ALA A 116 2.82 -9.17 18.93
CA ALA A 116 1.39 -9.04 18.72
C ALA A 116 0.88 -10.17 17.83
N THR A 117 -0.26 -10.75 18.18
CA THR A 117 -0.95 -11.73 17.33
C THR A 117 -1.84 -10.98 16.35
N VAL A 118 -1.61 -11.18 15.05
CA VAL A 118 -2.38 -10.55 13.97
C VAL A 118 -3.13 -11.61 13.16
N GLY A 119 -4.39 -11.31 12.85
CA GLY A 119 -5.22 -12.06 11.92
C GLY A 119 -4.90 -11.61 10.50
N ILE A 120 -4.78 -12.59 9.60
CA ILE A 120 -4.38 -12.39 8.21
C ILE A 120 -5.58 -12.58 7.30
N LYS A 121 -5.86 -11.56 6.49
CA LYS A 121 -6.90 -11.57 5.47
C LYS A 121 -6.32 -11.18 4.12
N VAL A 122 -6.87 -11.74 3.05
CA VAL A 122 -6.44 -11.42 1.69
C VAL A 122 -7.66 -11.09 0.83
N ALA A 123 -7.55 -10.03 0.05
CA ALA A 123 -8.56 -9.67 -0.94
C ALA A 123 -7.86 -9.27 -2.24
N ARG A 124 -8.44 -9.63 -3.39
CA ARG A 124 -8.04 -9.08 -4.68
C ARG A 124 -8.99 -7.95 -5.01
N VAL A 125 -8.46 -6.77 -5.31
CA VAL A 125 -9.28 -5.58 -5.57
C VAL A 125 -8.76 -4.80 -6.76
N THR A 126 -9.64 -4.07 -7.43
CA THR A 126 -9.28 -3.12 -8.49
C THR A 126 -9.43 -1.68 -8.00
N LEU A 127 -8.33 -0.94 -7.98
CA LEU A 127 -8.20 0.42 -7.46
C LEU A 127 -8.54 1.46 -8.53
N LYS A 128 -9.43 2.38 -8.17
CA LYS A 128 -9.75 3.54 -9.00
C LYS A 128 -8.64 4.61 -8.92
N PRO A 129 -8.28 5.28 -10.03
CA PRO A 129 -7.33 6.38 -10.00
C PRO A 129 -7.80 7.53 -9.10
N PRO A 130 -6.88 8.22 -8.42
CA PRO A 130 -7.22 9.37 -7.60
C PRO A 130 -7.73 10.52 -8.47
N GLN A 131 -8.61 11.36 -7.91
CA GLN A 131 -9.07 12.56 -8.61
C GLN A 131 -7.91 13.55 -8.78
N ARG A 132 -7.54 13.84 -10.02
CA ARG A 132 -6.56 14.87 -10.41
C ARG A 132 -7.27 16.02 -11.15
N ARG A 133 -6.66 17.21 -11.12
CA ARG A 133 -7.17 18.45 -11.75
C ARG A 133 -6.06 19.14 -12.53
N GLY A 134 -6.41 19.98 -13.50
CA GLY A 134 -5.42 20.76 -14.28
C GLY A 134 -4.35 19.87 -14.93
N GLN A 135 -3.11 20.36 -14.98
CA GLN A 135 -1.97 19.67 -15.61
C GLN A 135 -1.72 18.26 -15.05
N ALA A 136 -1.96 18.04 -13.76
CA ALA A 136 -1.83 16.71 -13.16
C ALA A 136 -2.86 15.69 -13.66
N LYS A 137 -3.98 16.14 -14.21
CA LYS A 137 -4.98 15.26 -14.83
C LYS A 137 -4.46 14.75 -16.18
N ASP A 138 -3.85 15.61 -16.98
CA ASP A 138 -3.37 15.26 -18.31
C ASP A 138 -2.13 14.34 -18.25
N ALA A 139 -1.34 14.45 -17.18
CA ALA A 139 -0.16 13.61 -16.93
C ALA A 139 -0.46 12.29 -16.19
N CYS A 140 -1.67 12.08 -15.68
CA CYS A 140 -2.01 10.90 -14.89
C CYS A 140 -2.87 9.92 -15.70
N SER A 141 -2.49 8.64 -15.71
CA SER A 141 -3.32 7.59 -16.30
C SER A 141 -4.69 7.49 -15.61
N SER A 142 -5.73 7.23 -16.41
CA SER A 142 -7.09 6.95 -15.96
C SER A 142 -7.38 5.46 -15.83
N GLU A 143 -6.38 4.60 -15.96
CA GLU A 143 -6.54 3.16 -15.91
C GLU A 143 -6.61 2.65 -14.49
N ASP A 144 -7.58 1.78 -14.22
CA ASP A 144 -7.69 1.08 -12.96
C ASP A 144 -6.54 0.06 -12.76
N ILE A 145 -6.22 -0.24 -11.50
CA ILE A 145 -5.13 -1.16 -11.15
C ILE A 145 -5.65 -2.26 -10.24
N THR A 146 -5.61 -3.50 -10.71
CA THR A 146 -5.85 -4.66 -9.85
C THR A 146 -4.63 -4.96 -8.99
N VAL A 147 -4.84 -5.02 -7.67
CA VAL A 147 -3.83 -5.38 -6.67
C VAL A 147 -4.37 -6.46 -5.74
N ARG A 148 -3.48 -7.05 -4.95
CA ARG A 148 -3.86 -7.86 -3.78
C ARG A 148 -3.60 -7.06 -2.51
N LEU A 149 -4.58 -7.11 -1.63
CA LEU A 149 -4.53 -6.59 -0.28
C LEU A 149 -4.14 -7.75 0.64
N VAL A 150 -3.11 -7.56 1.46
CA VAL A 150 -2.81 -8.40 2.61
C VAL A 150 -3.08 -7.58 3.86
N GLY A 151 -4.17 -7.88 4.55
CA GLY A 151 -4.53 -7.27 5.82
C GLY A 151 -3.90 -8.06 6.97
N ALA A 152 -3.20 -7.35 7.85
CA ALA A 152 -2.70 -7.89 9.11
C ALA A 152 -3.20 -6.99 10.25
N THR A 153 -4.17 -7.48 11.03
CA THR A 153 -4.80 -6.71 12.10
C THR A 153 -4.69 -7.46 13.43
N GLU A 154 -4.31 -6.74 14.48
CA GLU A 154 -4.15 -7.32 15.82
C GLU A 154 -5.49 -7.92 16.31
N THR A 155 -5.46 -9.19 16.72
CA THR A 155 -6.67 -9.89 17.22
C THR A 155 -6.84 -9.71 18.73
N SER A 156 -5.75 -9.51 19.46
CA SER A 156 -5.75 -9.23 20.89
C SER A 156 -5.86 -7.73 21.18
N SER A 157 -6.45 -7.38 22.34
CA SER A 157 -6.41 -6.01 22.83
C SER A 157 -4.96 -5.53 22.98
N PRO A 158 -4.55 -4.41 22.35
CA PRO A 158 -3.20 -3.89 22.48
C PRO A 158 -2.94 -3.47 23.94
N PRO A 159 -1.66 -3.40 24.36
CA PRO A 159 -1.32 -2.85 25.68
C PRO A 159 -1.90 -1.46 25.90
N GLN A 160 -2.17 -1.11 27.16
CA GLN A 160 -2.80 0.16 27.51
C GLN A 160 -2.02 1.35 26.93
N GLY A 161 -2.71 2.18 26.14
CA GLY A 161 -2.13 3.36 25.50
C GLY A 161 -1.45 3.09 24.15
N GLU A 162 -1.42 1.85 23.66
CA GLU A 162 -0.93 1.52 22.32
C GLU A 162 -2.08 1.33 21.32
N ALA A 163 -1.86 1.80 20.08
CA ALA A 163 -2.79 1.54 19.00
C ALA A 163 -2.62 0.10 18.48
N ALA A 164 -3.74 -0.55 18.18
CA ALA A 164 -3.73 -1.88 17.56
C ALA A 164 -2.99 -1.85 16.22
N ILE A 165 -2.28 -2.93 15.92
CA ILE A 165 -1.71 -3.11 14.58
C ILE A 165 -2.86 -3.23 13.58
N SER A 166 -2.81 -2.41 12.53
CA SER A 166 -3.65 -2.55 11.35
C SER A 166 -2.81 -2.18 10.14
N TRP A 167 -2.22 -3.20 9.51
CA TRP A 167 -1.48 -3.08 8.27
C TRP A 167 -2.36 -3.55 7.12
N VAL A 168 -2.33 -2.78 6.04
CA VAL A 168 -2.86 -3.18 4.74
C VAL A 168 -1.69 -3.06 3.79
N LEU A 169 -1.24 -4.19 3.24
CA LEU A 169 -0.14 -4.23 2.28
C LEU A 169 -0.72 -4.44 0.88
N LEU A 170 -0.28 -3.63 -0.06
CA LEU A 170 -0.60 -3.73 -1.48
C LEU A 170 0.51 -4.53 -2.16
N THR A 171 0.14 -5.51 -2.99
CA THR A 171 1.12 -6.30 -3.76
C THR A 171 0.55 -6.75 -5.11
N ASP A 172 1.41 -6.86 -6.12
CA ASP A 172 1.13 -7.52 -7.40
C ASP A 172 1.32 -9.05 -7.30
N LEU A 173 2.11 -9.50 -6.33
CA LEU A 173 2.50 -10.89 -6.16
C LEU A 173 1.31 -11.78 -5.88
N ARG A 174 1.37 -13.04 -6.32
CA ARG A 174 0.32 -14.02 -6.03
C ARG A 174 0.33 -14.36 -4.53
N VAL A 175 -0.86 -14.36 -3.94
CA VAL A 175 -1.09 -14.76 -2.54
C VAL A 175 -2.25 -15.77 -2.52
N PRO A 176 -2.00 -17.06 -2.84
CA PRO A 176 -3.05 -18.06 -2.94
C PRO A 176 -3.50 -18.62 -1.59
N ASP A 177 -2.67 -18.49 -0.55
CA ASP A 177 -2.87 -19.14 0.74
C ASP A 177 -2.27 -18.33 1.90
N PHE A 178 -2.46 -18.85 3.12
CA PHE A 178 -1.98 -18.25 4.35
C PHE A 178 -0.44 -18.11 4.39
N GLU A 179 0.32 -19.11 3.96
CA GLU A 179 1.79 -19.07 3.99
C GLU A 179 2.33 -18.00 3.04
N ALA A 180 1.74 -17.88 1.86
CA ALA A 180 2.07 -16.81 0.95
C ALA A 180 1.70 -15.43 1.50
N ALA A 181 0.64 -15.29 2.29
CA ALA A 181 0.28 -14.01 2.91
C ALA A 181 1.26 -13.66 4.03
N LYS A 182 1.57 -14.64 4.89
CA LYS A 182 2.53 -14.55 5.98
C LYS A 182 3.91 -14.13 5.49
N GLU A 183 4.40 -14.69 4.40
CA GLU A 183 5.69 -14.30 3.80
C GLU A 183 5.75 -12.78 3.52
N LYS A 184 4.67 -12.19 3.02
CA LYS A 184 4.63 -10.76 2.60
C LYS A 184 4.58 -9.86 3.82
N VAL A 185 3.87 -10.29 4.86
CA VAL A 185 3.87 -9.63 6.17
C VAL A 185 5.26 -9.68 6.78
N LEU A 186 5.94 -10.84 6.74
CA LEU A 186 7.30 -11.00 7.25
C LEU A 186 8.32 -10.13 6.51
N TRP A 187 8.26 -10.05 5.17
CA TRP A 187 9.13 -9.15 4.41
C TRP A 187 8.97 -7.69 4.83
N TYR A 188 7.73 -7.26 5.09
CA TYR A 188 7.48 -5.88 5.52
C TYR A 188 7.85 -5.62 6.98
N SER A 189 7.75 -6.62 7.86
CA SER A 189 7.98 -6.46 9.29
C SER A 189 9.45 -6.57 9.74
N GLN A 190 10.38 -6.80 8.81
CA GLN A 190 11.82 -6.90 9.09
C GLN A 190 12.42 -5.56 9.52
#